data_AF-A0A7Y7RMA4-F1
#
_entry.id   AF-A0A7Y7RMA4-F1
#
_cell.length_a   1.000
_cell.length_b   1.000
_cell.length_c   1.000
_cell.angle_alpha   90.00
_cell.angle_beta   90.00
_cell.angle_gamma   90.00
#
_symmetry.space_group_name_H-M   'P 1'
#
loop_
_entity.id
_entity.type
_entity.pdbx_description
1 polymer ?
#
loop_
_entity_poly.entity_id
_entity_poly.type
_entity_poly.pdbx_seq_one_letter_code
_entity_poly.pdbx_strand_id
1 'polypeptide(L)'
;MSHARLVLRPLVCSVAVAVLASLAGCGLSSSREVAKPPAPAEPQTEGALSKQAAMPVLMAAPMPMRDAAALAYRAEPHERYQNLPDNPVYSVAQTPVSTFSADVDTGSYANVRRFLNQGRLPPDGAVRLEEMLNYFPYDYALPTDGSPFGVTTEVATTPWNPHTRLLRIGIKASDRAVADLAPSNLVFLVDVSGSMDRREGLPLVKSTLKLLVDQLRDQDRVSLVVYAGESRVVLEPTSGRDKTKIRNAIDQLTAGGSTAGASGIELAYQMARAGFIEKGINRILLATDGDFNVGVSDFDSLKQMAVDQRKSGVSLTTLGFGVDNYNEHLMEQLADAGDGNYAYIDNLREARKVLVDQLSSTLAVVARDVKLQVEFNPAQVSEYRLLGYENRALKREDFNNDKVDAGEIGAGHTVTALYEIVPKGEKGWLEPLRYATAPVAQSTSAELAMLRVRYKPAAGGASQLIERPIRNETTQASADLRFAAAVAAFAQQLKGDGRYTGSMSLKDTTALARSARGDDPFGLRNEFVQLVEMAQSLKH
;
A
#
# COMPACT_ATOMS: atom_id res chain seq x y z
N MET A 1 14.05 54.50 36.49
CA MET A 1 15.20 55.28 35.99
C MET A 1 16.08 54.31 35.21
N SER A 2 16.46 54.45 33.95
CA SER A 2 16.33 55.51 32.95
C SER A 2 16.21 54.84 31.56
N HIS A 3 15.67 55.59 30.61
CA HIS A 3 15.26 55.22 29.26
C HIS A 3 16.40 54.87 28.29
N ALA A 4 16.11 54.03 27.29
CA ALA A 4 16.44 54.31 25.89
C ALA A 4 15.54 53.50 24.94
N ARG A 5 14.80 54.20 24.09
CA ARG A 5 14.01 53.69 22.95
C ARG A 5 14.91 53.63 21.72
N LEU A 6 14.75 52.64 20.85
CA LEU A 6 15.05 52.81 19.43
C LEU A 6 13.97 52.12 18.58
N VAL A 7 13.40 52.94 17.70
CA VAL A 7 12.36 52.62 16.71
C VAL A 7 13.06 52.48 15.36
N LEU A 8 12.75 51.45 14.57
CA LEU A 8 13.02 51.46 13.13
C LEU A 8 11.79 50.96 12.36
N ARG A 9 11.37 51.77 11.38
CA ARG A 9 10.23 51.60 10.47
C ARG A 9 10.59 50.75 9.25
N PRO A 10 9.60 50.17 8.54
CA PRO A 10 9.80 49.41 7.31
C PRO A 10 9.79 50.32 6.06
N LEU A 11 10.52 49.90 5.01
CA LEU A 11 10.48 50.48 3.67
C LEU A 11 9.42 49.74 2.83
N VAL A 12 8.44 50.49 2.31
CA VAL A 12 7.47 50.06 1.31
C VAL A 12 7.85 50.76 0.00
N CYS A 13 8.17 50.00 -1.04
CA CYS A 13 8.29 50.49 -2.42
C CYS A 13 7.12 49.94 -3.23
N SER A 14 6.21 50.83 -3.60
CA SER A 14 5.11 50.59 -4.53
C SER A 14 5.55 51.06 -5.93
N VAL A 15 5.48 50.20 -6.94
CA VAL A 15 5.57 50.59 -8.35
C VAL A 15 4.30 50.14 -9.05
N ALA A 16 3.56 51.11 -9.55
CA ALA A 16 2.40 50.95 -10.40
C ALA A 16 2.83 50.83 -11.87
N VAL A 17 2.18 49.95 -12.63
CA VAL A 17 2.16 50.02 -14.09
C VAL A 17 0.72 49.77 -14.56
N ALA A 18 0.14 50.79 -15.19
CA ALA A 18 -1.10 50.75 -15.93
C ALA A 18 -0.79 50.57 -17.42
N VAL A 19 -1.58 49.76 -18.13
CA VAL A 19 -1.67 49.78 -19.60
C VAL A 19 -3.14 49.69 -20.02
N LEU A 20 -3.50 50.57 -20.95
CA LEU A 20 -4.84 50.90 -21.45
C LEU A 20 -5.24 50.10 -22.70
N ALA A 21 -6.56 50.13 -22.94
CA ALA A 21 -7.39 49.47 -23.95
C ALA A 21 -7.22 49.85 -25.43
N SER A 22 -7.73 48.99 -26.34
CA SER A 22 -8.58 49.30 -27.52
C SER A 22 -8.86 48.00 -28.32
N LEU A 23 -10.10 47.46 -28.47
CA LEU A 23 -11.27 47.81 -29.32
C LEU A 23 -11.44 46.94 -30.60
N ALA A 24 -12.73 46.75 -30.97
CA ALA A 24 -13.34 46.12 -32.17
C ALA A 24 -13.49 44.57 -32.14
N GLY A 25 -14.63 43.94 -32.49
CA GLY A 25 -15.90 44.38 -33.09
C GLY A 25 -16.52 43.20 -33.88
N CYS A 26 -17.86 43.19 -34.00
CA CYS A 26 -18.74 42.28 -34.80
C CYS A 26 -19.02 40.90 -34.16
N GLY A 27 -20.24 40.43 -33.88
CA GLY A 27 -21.58 40.80 -34.37
C GLY A 27 -22.11 39.69 -35.28
N LEU A 28 -23.08 38.89 -34.82
CA LEU A 28 -24.03 38.18 -35.69
C LEU A 28 -25.26 37.72 -34.90
N SER A 29 -26.39 38.24 -35.35
CA SER A 29 -27.76 37.91 -35.01
C SER A 29 -28.28 36.88 -36.03
N SER A 30 -29.11 35.93 -35.61
CA SER A 30 -30.28 35.49 -36.39
C SER A 30 -31.16 34.56 -35.56
N SER A 31 -32.46 34.87 -35.51
CA SER A 31 -33.53 33.99 -35.06
C SER A 31 -34.72 34.15 -36.01
N ARG A 32 -35.16 33.05 -36.61
CA ARG A 32 -36.52 32.62 -37.03
C ARG A 32 -36.32 31.49 -38.05
N GLU A 33 -37.03 30.35 -38.00
CA GLU A 33 -38.47 30.22 -38.28
C GLU A 33 -38.90 28.78 -37.93
N VAL A 34 -39.76 28.57 -36.94
CA VAL A 34 -41.16 28.06 -37.01
C VAL A 34 -41.47 27.02 -38.11
N ALA A 35 -41.82 25.79 -37.67
CA ALA A 35 -42.88 24.99 -38.28
C ALA A 35 -43.58 24.11 -37.20
N LYS A 36 -44.93 24.11 -37.24
CA LYS A 36 -45.89 23.50 -36.29
C LYS A 36 -46.27 22.06 -36.73
N PRO A 37 -46.86 21.22 -35.85
CA PRO A 37 -47.15 19.79 -36.09
C PRO A 37 -48.61 19.55 -36.54
N PRO A 38 -48.96 18.28 -36.86
CA PRO A 38 -50.24 17.75 -36.37
C PRO A 38 -50.14 16.34 -35.77
N ALA A 39 -51.19 16.01 -35.00
CA ALA A 39 -51.34 14.90 -34.07
C ALA A 39 -52.38 13.84 -34.60
N PRO A 40 -53.07 13.02 -33.78
CA PRO A 40 -52.98 11.55 -33.77
C PRO A 40 -54.29 10.80 -34.15
N ALA A 41 -54.27 9.46 -34.25
CA ALA A 41 -55.44 8.59 -33.97
C ALA A 41 -55.08 7.08 -33.94
N GLU A 42 -55.66 6.36 -32.98
CA GLU A 42 -55.62 4.90 -32.73
C GLU A 42 -56.75 4.14 -33.50
N PRO A 43 -57.25 2.94 -33.08
CA PRO A 43 -56.98 1.64 -33.70
C PRO A 43 -58.25 0.99 -34.31
N GLN A 44 -58.12 -0.13 -35.03
CA GLN A 44 -59.27 -0.98 -35.39
C GLN A 44 -58.98 -2.48 -35.22
N THR A 45 -59.88 -3.11 -34.47
CA THR A 45 -60.07 -4.54 -34.20
C THR A 45 -61.13 -5.16 -35.12
N GLU A 46 -61.19 -6.50 -35.09
CA GLU A 46 -62.20 -7.45 -35.62
C GLU A 46 -61.99 -7.93 -37.06
N GLY A 47 -62.11 -9.22 -37.43
CA GLY A 47 -62.44 -10.45 -36.72
C GLY A 47 -62.80 -11.58 -37.72
N ALA A 48 -62.64 -12.86 -37.30
CA ALA A 48 -63.31 -14.09 -37.78
C ALA A 48 -63.15 -14.55 -39.27
N LEU A 49 -63.18 -15.82 -39.72
CA LEU A 49 -63.47 -17.16 -39.19
C LEU A 49 -63.07 -18.24 -40.25
N SER A 50 -62.46 -19.35 -39.77
CA SER A 50 -62.60 -20.77 -40.19
C SER A 50 -62.40 -21.29 -41.64
N LYS A 51 -61.46 -22.25 -41.82
CA LYS A 51 -61.76 -23.64 -42.23
C LYS A 51 -60.56 -24.60 -42.09
N GLN A 52 -60.89 -25.84 -41.72
CA GLN A 52 -60.04 -27.00 -41.36
C GLN A 52 -59.20 -27.58 -42.52
N ALA A 53 -58.00 -28.11 -42.20
CA ALA A 53 -57.54 -29.45 -42.60
C ALA A 53 -56.18 -29.78 -41.95
N ALA A 54 -56.00 -31.03 -41.53
CA ALA A 54 -54.83 -31.53 -40.83
C ALA A 54 -53.67 -31.92 -41.77
N MET A 55 -52.47 -31.47 -41.38
CA MET A 55 -51.09 -31.99 -41.55
C MET A 55 -50.67 -32.72 -42.85
N PRO A 56 -49.48 -32.35 -43.36
CA PRO A 56 -48.35 -33.23 -43.13
C PRO A 56 -47.22 -32.52 -42.37
N VAL A 57 -46.53 -33.28 -41.51
CA VAL A 57 -45.34 -32.84 -40.78
C VAL A 57 -44.23 -32.59 -41.79
N LEU A 58 -43.95 -31.31 -42.07
CA LEU A 58 -42.71 -30.88 -42.70
C LEU A 58 -41.69 -30.60 -41.59
N MET A 59 -40.59 -31.36 -41.64
CA MET A 59 -39.38 -31.15 -40.84
C MET A 59 -38.99 -29.66 -40.89
N ALA A 60 -39.08 -28.98 -39.76
CA ALA A 60 -38.59 -27.62 -39.63
C ALA A 60 -37.08 -27.63 -39.85
N ALA A 61 -36.63 -26.93 -40.89
CA ALA A 61 -35.23 -26.60 -41.06
C ALA A 61 -34.75 -25.84 -39.82
N PRO A 62 -33.55 -26.17 -39.27
CA PRO A 62 -33.02 -25.43 -38.13
C PRO A 62 -32.81 -23.99 -38.57
N MET A 63 -33.43 -23.05 -37.84
CA MET A 63 -33.10 -21.64 -37.98
C MET A 63 -31.60 -21.47 -37.77
N PRO A 64 -30.88 -20.69 -38.59
CA PRO A 64 -29.50 -20.36 -38.28
C PRO A 64 -29.52 -19.61 -36.96
N MET A 65 -28.92 -20.20 -35.93
CA MET A 65 -28.56 -19.50 -34.72
C MET A 65 -27.77 -18.28 -35.15
N ARG A 66 -28.36 -17.09 -35.03
CA ARG A 66 -27.58 -15.86 -35.05
C ARG A 66 -26.55 -16.00 -33.94
N ASP A 67 -25.30 -15.92 -34.37
CA ASP A 67 -24.12 -16.29 -33.61
C ASP A 67 -24.22 -15.91 -32.14
N ALA A 68 -23.91 -16.91 -31.31
CA ALA A 68 -23.51 -16.78 -29.92
C ALA A 68 -22.17 -16.02 -29.80
N ALA A 69 -22.08 -14.82 -30.37
CA ALA A 69 -20.96 -13.91 -30.24
C ALA A 69 -21.10 -13.00 -28.99
N ALA A 70 -21.67 -13.55 -27.91
CA ALA A 70 -21.84 -12.85 -26.63
C ALA A 70 -21.02 -13.45 -25.48
N LEU A 71 -20.15 -14.45 -25.74
CA LEU A 71 -19.38 -15.13 -24.70
C LEU A 71 -17.94 -15.38 -25.14
N ALA A 72 -17.16 -14.30 -25.32
CA ALA A 72 -15.70 -14.29 -25.14
C ALA A 72 -15.14 -12.86 -25.21
N TYR A 73 -15.73 -11.90 -24.50
CA TYR A 73 -14.91 -10.80 -23.99
C TYR A 73 -14.15 -11.39 -22.80
N ARG A 74 -13.07 -12.12 -23.06
CA ARG A 74 -11.98 -12.17 -22.08
C ARG A 74 -11.44 -10.74 -22.08
N ALA A 75 -12.00 -9.89 -21.23
CA ALA A 75 -11.32 -8.66 -20.86
C ALA A 75 -9.92 -9.10 -20.43
N GLU A 76 -8.90 -8.67 -21.17
CA GLU A 76 -7.52 -8.78 -20.72
C GLU A 76 -7.50 -8.21 -19.28
N PRO A 77 -7.01 -8.95 -18.28
CA PRO A 77 -6.92 -8.42 -16.93
C PRO A 77 -6.15 -7.09 -16.97
N HIS A 78 -6.82 -5.99 -16.62
CA HIS A 78 -6.24 -4.65 -16.62
C HIS A 78 -5.75 -4.29 -15.21
N GLU A 79 -5.19 -5.26 -14.49
CA GLU A 79 -4.60 -5.01 -13.19
C GLU A 79 -3.32 -4.19 -13.36
N ARG A 80 -3.20 -3.10 -12.60
CA ARG A 80 -2.13 -2.12 -12.74
C ARG A 80 -1.19 -2.16 -11.54
N TYR A 81 0.05 -2.45 -11.85
CA TYR A 81 1.15 -2.58 -10.90
C TYR A 81 2.23 -1.55 -11.21
N GLN A 82 2.90 -1.06 -10.17
CA GLN A 82 4.08 -0.24 -10.38
C GLN A 82 5.23 -1.14 -10.84
N ASN A 83 5.83 -0.84 -11.99
CA ASN A 83 7.01 -1.57 -12.44
C ASN A 83 8.26 -0.80 -12.01
N LEU A 84 8.94 -1.30 -10.98
CA LEU A 84 10.21 -0.75 -10.48
C LEU A 84 11.34 -1.74 -10.75
N PRO A 85 12.48 -1.27 -11.27
CA PRO A 85 13.66 -2.10 -11.40
C PRO A 85 14.18 -2.47 -10.00
N ASP A 86 14.63 -3.71 -9.83
CA ASP A 86 15.27 -4.16 -8.59
C ASP A 86 16.43 -3.24 -8.19
N ASN A 87 16.62 -3.10 -6.87
CA ASN A 87 17.76 -2.36 -6.34
C ASN A 87 19.10 -2.89 -6.88
N PRO A 88 19.97 -2.01 -7.42
CA PRO A 88 21.24 -2.44 -8.01
C PRO A 88 22.25 -2.84 -6.93
N VAL A 89 23.33 -3.46 -7.36
CA VAL A 89 24.51 -3.68 -6.53
C VAL A 89 25.32 -2.38 -6.44
N TYR A 90 25.63 -1.96 -5.22
CA TYR A 90 26.45 -0.79 -4.94
C TYR A 90 27.84 -1.20 -4.47
N SER A 91 28.88 -0.52 -4.98
CA SER A 91 30.20 -0.56 -4.39
C SER A 91 30.26 0.35 -3.16
N VAL A 92 30.62 -0.20 -1.99
CA VAL A 92 30.73 0.57 -0.74
C VAL A 92 31.78 1.67 -0.85
N ALA A 93 32.84 1.43 -1.62
CA ALA A 93 33.90 2.41 -1.81
C ALA A 93 33.44 3.69 -2.55
N GLN A 94 32.34 3.62 -3.30
CA GLN A 94 31.77 4.74 -4.05
C GLN A 94 30.51 5.29 -3.39
N THR A 95 29.61 4.38 -3.00
CA THR A 95 28.32 4.70 -2.40
C THR A 95 28.18 3.88 -1.12
N PRO A 96 28.78 4.30 0.01
CA PRO A 96 28.74 3.52 1.26
C PRO A 96 27.41 3.60 2.01
N VAL A 97 26.48 4.46 1.57
CA VAL A 97 25.27 4.83 2.32
C VAL A 97 24.02 4.41 1.57
N SER A 98 23.14 3.69 2.26
CA SER A 98 21.78 3.36 1.83
C SER A 98 20.78 4.10 2.73
N THR A 99 19.80 4.81 2.16
CA THR A 99 18.77 5.56 2.90
C THR A 99 17.39 5.22 2.37
N PHE A 100 16.43 4.95 3.25
CA PHE A 100 15.07 4.57 2.88
C PHE A 100 14.07 4.88 4.00
N SER A 101 12.80 4.96 3.62
CA SER A 101 11.67 5.13 4.55
C SER A 101 11.38 3.81 5.29
N ALA A 102 10.95 3.90 6.55
CA ALA A 102 10.49 2.74 7.32
C ALA A 102 9.07 2.27 6.95
N ASP A 103 8.42 2.97 6.00
CA ASP A 103 7.07 2.64 5.57
C ASP A 103 7.04 1.27 4.86
N VAL A 104 6.24 0.36 5.38
CA VAL A 104 6.10 -0.98 4.83
C VAL A 104 4.63 -1.37 4.78
N ASP A 105 4.19 -1.69 3.58
CA ASP A 105 2.89 -2.29 3.33
C ASP A 105 3.02 -3.81 3.31
N THR A 106 1.87 -4.50 3.23
CA THR A 106 1.84 -5.97 3.19
C THR A 106 0.90 -6.52 2.10
N GLY A 107 0.43 -5.64 1.21
CA GLY A 107 -0.57 -5.96 0.19
C GLY A 107 -0.05 -6.93 -0.87
N SER A 108 1.21 -6.79 -1.28
CA SER A 108 1.83 -7.66 -2.29
C SER A 108 1.79 -9.14 -1.91
N TYR A 109 2.02 -9.49 -0.64
CA TYR A 109 1.95 -10.90 -0.22
C TYR A 109 0.55 -11.49 -0.40
N ALA A 110 -0.49 -10.79 0.05
CA ALA A 110 -1.87 -11.24 -0.09
C ALA A 110 -2.26 -11.35 -1.58
N ASN A 111 -1.76 -10.45 -2.41
CA ASN A 111 -2.00 -10.49 -3.85
C ASN A 111 -1.27 -11.66 -4.53
N VAL A 112 -0.01 -11.92 -4.17
CA VAL A 112 0.73 -13.12 -4.60
C VAL A 112 0.01 -14.39 -4.18
N ARG A 113 -0.46 -14.46 -2.92
CA ARG A 113 -1.26 -15.59 -2.42
C ARG A 113 -2.50 -15.81 -3.28
N ARG A 114 -3.22 -14.74 -3.64
CA ARG A 114 -4.39 -14.83 -4.53
C ARG A 114 -4.02 -15.44 -5.88
N PHE A 115 -3.00 -14.93 -6.57
CA PHE A 115 -2.59 -15.45 -7.88
C PHE A 115 -2.26 -16.95 -7.81
N LEU A 116 -1.45 -17.35 -6.83
CA LEU A 116 -1.05 -18.73 -6.65
C LEU A 116 -2.26 -19.62 -6.38
N ASN A 117 -3.15 -19.22 -5.46
CA ASN A 117 -4.39 -19.95 -5.16
C ASN A 117 -5.35 -20.06 -6.36
N GLN A 118 -5.24 -19.17 -7.35
CA GLN A 118 -5.97 -19.24 -8.62
C GLN A 118 -5.25 -20.08 -9.68
N GLY A 119 -4.13 -20.72 -9.33
CA GLY A 119 -3.34 -21.57 -10.22
C GLY A 119 -2.55 -20.77 -11.26
N ARG A 120 -2.12 -19.55 -10.95
CA ARG A 120 -1.32 -18.70 -11.84
C ARG A 120 -0.13 -18.09 -11.11
N LEU A 121 0.96 -17.85 -11.82
CA LEU A 121 2.06 -17.06 -11.29
C LEU A 121 1.68 -15.56 -11.31
N PRO A 122 2.07 -14.78 -10.29
CA PRO A 122 1.86 -13.34 -10.29
C PRO A 122 2.71 -12.68 -11.40
N PRO A 123 2.25 -11.55 -11.98
CA PRO A 123 3.13 -10.73 -12.81
C PRO A 123 4.24 -10.08 -11.97
N ASP A 124 5.38 -9.77 -12.59
CA ASP A 124 6.57 -9.24 -11.88
C ASP A 124 6.27 -8.02 -10.99
N GLY A 125 5.44 -7.09 -11.48
CA GLY A 125 5.08 -5.87 -10.74
C GLY A 125 4.20 -6.10 -9.50
N ALA A 126 3.53 -7.25 -9.39
CA ALA A 126 2.74 -7.61 -8.21
C ALA A 126 3.61 -8.16 -7.05
N VAL A 127 4.90 -8.41 -7.30
CA VAL A 127 5.83 -9.00 -6.33
C VAL A 127 6.76 -7.92 -5.77
N ARG A 128 6.55 -7.58 -4.49
CA ARG A 128 7.35 -6.60 -3.75
C ARG A 128 8.01 -7.29 -2.58
N LEU A 129 9.34 -7.35 -2.64
CA LEU A 129 10.11 -8.21 -1.74
C LEU A 129 9.99 -7.74 -0.29
N GLU A 130 10.09 -6.44 -0.06
CA GLU A 130 9.94 -5.83 1.26
C GLU A 130 8.56 -6.06 1.85
N GLU A 131 7.49 -5.98 1.07
CA GLU A 131 6.13 -6.23 1.57
C GLU A 131 5.92 -7.72 1.90
N MET A 132 6.47 -8.62 1.07
CA MET A 132 6.45 -10.05 1.37
C MET A 132 7.25 -10.38 2.63
N LEU A 133 8.41 -9.74 2.81
CA LEU A 133 9.26 -9.91 3.99
C LEU A 133 8.56 -9.40 5.25
N ASN A 134 7.93 -8.22 5.19
CA ASN A 134 7.26 -7.58 6.33
C ASN A 134 5.84 -8.12 6.62
N TYR A 135 5.32 -9.03 5.79
CA TYR A 135 4.04 -9.69 6.05
C TYR A 135 4.08 -10.57 7.31
N PHE A 136 5.24 -11.11 7.69
CA PHE A 136 5.38 -12.10 8.77
C PHE A 136 5.83 -11.48 10.09
N PRO A 137 5.33 -12.00 11.23
CA PRO A 137 5.88 -11.63 12.53
C PRO A 137 7.27 -12.26 12.72
N TYR A 138 8.18 -11.47 13.31
CA TYR A 138 9.51 -11.89 13.76
C TYR A 138 9.70 -11.53 15.22
N ASP A 139 10.54 -12.29 15.93
CA ASP A 139 10.84 -12.04 17.34
C ASP A 139 11.97 -11.01 17.49
N TYR A 140 11.60 -9.74 17.33
CA TYR A 140 12.50 -8.62 17.58
C TYR A 140 12.41 -8.13 19.02
N ALA A 141 13.56 -7.70 19.54
CA ALA A 141 13.66 -7.11 20.86
C ALA A 141 12.84 -5.81 20.96
N LEU A 142 12.16 -5.62 22.09
CA LEU A 142 11.51 -4.35 22.45
C LEU A 142 12.55 -3.34 22.97
N PRO A 143 12.25 -2.02 22.90
CA PRO A 143 13.15 -1.01 23.45
C PRO A 143 13.29 -1.14 24.97
N THR A 144 14.53 -1.08 25.47
CA THR A 144 14.85 -1.17 26.91
C THR A 144 15.29 0.17 27.51
N ASP A 145 15.60 1.17 26.68
CA ASP A 145 16.18 2.46 27.07
C ASP A 145 15.20 3.64 26.95
N GLY A 146 13.90 3.36 26.83
CA GLY A 146 12.86 4.38 26.67
C GLY A 146 12.72 4.91 25.24
N SER A 147 13.56 4.46 24.30
CA SER A 147 13.37 4.73 22.88
C SER A 147 12.02 4.18 22.39
N PRO A 148 11.42 4.76 21.33
CA PRO A 148 10.18 4.21 20.75
C PRO A 148 10.41 2.86 20.06
N PHE A 149 11.65 2.54 19.70
CA PHE A 149 11.98 1.35 18.94
C PHE A 149 13.08 0.50 19.58
N GLY A 150 12.88 -0.81 19.59
CA GLY A 150 13.95 -1.78 19.73
C GLY A 150 14.59 -2.05 18.37
N VAL A 151 15.91 -2.26 18.36
CA VAL A 151 16.69 -2.55 17.16
C VAL A 151 17.36 -3.91 17.34
N THR A 152 17.13 -4.81 16.39
CA THR A 152 17.73 -6.14 16.32
C THR A 152 18.54 -6.23 15.03
N THR A 153 19.78 -6.69 15.10
CA THR A 153 20.60 -6.95 13.91
C THR A 153 21.15 -8.36 13.94
N GLU A 154 21.22 -9.00 12.77
CA GLU A 154 21.72 -10.36 12.63
C GLU A 154 22.45 -10.53 11.30
N VAL A 155 23.58 -11.22 11.32
CA VAL A 155 24.40 -11.50 10.13
C VAL A 155 24.67 -12.99 10.00
N ALA A 156 24.37 -13.55 8.84
CA ALA A 156 24.66 -14.95 8.54
C ALA A 156 25.00 -15.14 7.05
N THR A 157 25.57 -16.30 6.71
CA THR A 157 25.83 -16.67 5.31
C THR A 157 24.55 -16.72 4.49
N THR A 158 24.59 -16.15 3.29
CA THR A 158 23.45 -16.15 2.36
C THR A 158 23.20 -17.56 1.84
N PRO A 159 21.95 -18.08 1.90
CA PRO A 159 21.65 -19.46 1.48
C PRO A 159 21.94 -19.76 0.01
N TRP A 160 21.78 -18.77 -0.88
CA TRP A 160 22.00 -18.91 -2.33
C TRP A 160 23.39 -18.49 -2.79
N ASN A 161 24.23 -17.93 -1.91
CA ASN A 161 25.55 -17.44 -2.28
C ASN A 161 26.55 -17.51 -1.09
N PRO A 162 27.51 -18.44 -1.08
CA PRO A 162 28.43 -18.62 0.04
C PRO A 162 29.42 -17.45 0.22
N HIS A 163 29.63 -16.64 -0.83
CA HIS A 163 30.54 -15.48 -0.81
C HIS A 163 29.90 -14.22 -0.22
N THR A 164 28.60 -14.26 0.08
CA THR A 164 27.87 -13.12 0.63
C THR A 164 27.33 -13.44 2.01
N ARG A 165 26.93 -12.38 2.72
CA ARG A 165 26.20 -12.47 3.98
C ARG A 165 24.87 -11.75 3.84
N LEU A 166 23.85 -12.26 4.52
CA LEU A 166 22.63 -11.53 4.78
C LEU A 166 22.82 -10.72 6.07
N LEU A 167 22.55 -9.42 5.99
CA LEU A 167 22.40 -8.54 7.15
C LEU A 167 20.92 -8.22 7.31
N ARG A 168 20.30 -8.73 8.37
CA ARG A 168 18.92 -8.40 8.76
C ARG A 168 18.93 -7.30 9.80
N ILE A 169 18.09 -6.29 9.59
CA ILE A 169 17.82 -5.21 10.53
C ILE A 169 16.32 -5.24 10.83
N GLY A 170 15.98 -5.53 12.08
CA GLY A 170 14.63 -5.50 12.61
C GLY A 170 14.42 -4.30 13.53
N ILE A 171 13.39 -3.51 13.26
CA ILE A 171 12.92 -2.43 14.13
C ILE A 171 11.57 -2.87 14.69
N LYS A 172 11.38 -2.79 16.01
CA LYS A 172 10.10 -3.07 16.67
C LYS A 172 9.66 -1.88 17.50
N ALA A 173 8.51 -1.31 17.15
CA ALA A 173 7.91 -0.26 17.95
C ALA A 173 7.36 -0.82 19.27
N SER A 174 7.45 0.00 20.32
CA SER A 174 6.84 -0.34 21.60
C SER A 174 5.33 -0.51 21.47
N ASP A 175 4.80 -1.51 22.16
CA ASP A 175 3.38 -1.81 22.33
C ASP A 175 2.74 -1.05 23.52
N ARG A 176 3.53 -0.28 24.28
CA ARG A 176 3.05 0.47 25.44
C ARG A 176 1.90 1.43 25.11
N ALA A 177 1.82 1.91 23.86
CA ALA A 177 0.76 2.80 23.40
C ALA A 177 -0.61 2.10 23.20
N VAL A 178 -0.67 0.76 23.18
CA VAL A 178 -1.91 0.02 22.92
C VAL A 178 -2.89 0.10 24.10
N ALA A 179 -2.38 0.14 25.34
CA ALA A 179 -3.22 0.20 26.54
C ALA A 179 -4.03 1.52 26.65
N ASP A 180 -3.56 2.58 26.01
CA ASP A 180 -4.14 3.94 26.06
C ASP A 180 -4.55 4.44 24.66
N LEU A 181 -5.03 3.55 23.77
CA LEU A 181 -5.55 3.93 22.46
C LEU A 181 -6.59 5.05 22.59
N ALA A 182 -6.30 6.22 22.01
CA ALA A 182 -7.22 7.35 22.00
C ALA A 182 -8.56 6.97 21.32
N PRO A 183 -9.67 7.67 21.60
CA PRO A 183 -10.93 7.44 20.88
C PRO A 183 -10.74 7.64 19.37
N SER A 184 -11.37 6.77 18.58
CA SER A 184 -11.23 6.75 17.12
C SER A 184 -12.48 7.28 16.44
N ASN A 185 -12.31 8.12 15.42
CA ASN A 185 -13.32 8.53 14.47
C ASN A 185 -12.95 7.94 13.10
N LEU A 186 -13.67 6.90 12.71
CA LEU A 186 -13.41 6.12 11.50
C LEU A 186 -14.49 6.42 10.45
N VAL A 187 -14.08 6.88 9.28
CA VAL A 187 -14.99 7.04 8.13
C VAL A 187 -14.77 5.88 7.18
N PHE A 188 -15.76 5.03 7.02
CA PHE A 188 -15.76 3.99 6.00
C PHE A 188 -16.17 4.64 4.68
N LEU A 189 -15.23 4.70 3.73
CA LEU A 189 -15.49 5.13 2.37
C LEU A 189 -15.51 3.88 1.48
N VAL A 190 -16.68 3.49 0.99
CA VAL A 190 -16.86 2.22 0.30
C VAL A 190 -17.25 2.42 -1.16
N ASP A 191 -16.47 1.81 -2.04
CA ASP A 191 -16.82 1.64 -3.44
C ASP A 191 -17.98 0.65 -3.58
N VAL A 192 -19.08 1.10 -4.17
CA VAL A 192 -20.26 0.28 -4.47
C VAL A 192 -20.53 0.21 -5.97
N SER A 193 -19.51 0.42 -6.81
CA SER A 193 -19.63 0.31 -8.27
C SER A 193 -19.97 -1.10 -8.74
N GLY A 194 -20.37 -1.23 -10.00
CA GLY A 194 -20.75 -2.53 -10.58
C GLY A 194 -19.62 -3.57 -10.57
N SER A 195 -18.34 -3.17 -10.63
CA SER A 195 -17.20 -4.11 -10.56
C SER A 195 -17.10 -4.78 -9.19
N MET A 196 -17.62 -4.14 -8.14
CA MET A 196 -17.67 -4.67 -6.77
C MET A 196 -18.78 -5.71 -6.58
N ASP A 197 -19.65 -5.97 -7.57
CA ASP A 197 -20.71 -6.99 -7.52
C ASP A 197 -20.17 -8.42 -7.75
N ARG A 198 -19.23 -8.84 -6.90
CA ARG A 198 -18.60 -10.16 -6.93
C ARG A 198 -18.15 -10.58 -5.54
N ARG A 199 -17.85 -11.86 -5.35
CA ARG A 199 -17.48 -12.41 -4.03
C ARG A 199 -16.28 -11.70 -3.40
N GLU A 200 -15.28 -11.37 -4.21
CA GLU A 200 -14.03 -10.70 -3.83
C GLU A 200 -14.19 -9.19 -3.61
N GLY A 201 -15.36 -8.61 -3.96
CA GLY A 201 -15.68 -7.19 -3.84
C GLY A 201 -16.56 -6.87 -2.63
N LEU A 202 -17.73 -6.24 -2.86
CA LEU A 202 -18.60 -5.70 -1.81
C LEU A 202 -19.03 -6.71 -0.73
N PRO A 203 -19.35 -8.00 -1.01
CA PRO A 203 -19.61 -9.00 0.01
C PRO A 203 -18.43 -9.20 0.99
N LEU A 204 -17.20 -9.21 0.48
CA LEU A 204 -15.99 -9.30 1.31
C LEU A 204 -15.76 -7.99 2.08
N VAL A 205 -15.99 -6.83 1.45
CA VAL A 205 -15.95 -5.52 2.15
C VAL A 205 -16.92 -5.50 3.33
N LYS A 206 -18.19 -5.87 3.13
CA LYS A 206 -19.20 -5.94 4.20
C LYS A 206 -18.74 -6.83 5.35
N SER A 207 -18.21 -8.01 5.04
CA SER A 207 -17.72 -8.95 6.05
C SER A 207 -16.52 -8.38 6.82
N THR A 208 -15.62 -7.70 6.11
CA THR A 208 -14.42 -7.04 6.64
C THR A 208 -14.78 -5.89 7.58
N LEU A 209 -15.68 -4.99 7.16
CA LEU A 209 -16.12 -3.88 8.00
C LEU A 209 -16.87 -4.35 9.25
N LYS A 210 -17.64 -5.44 9.17
CA LYS A 210 -18.30 -6.03 10.34
C LYS A 210 -17.31 -6.56 11.38
N LEU A 211 -16.17 -7.13 10.96
CA LEU A 211 -15.10 -7.53 11.88
C LEU A 211 -14.55 -6.33 12.65
N LEU A 212 -14.36 -5.19 11.97
CA LEU A 212 -13.92 -3.96 12.60
C LEU A 212 -14.98 -3.37 13.54
N VAL A 213 -16.27 -3.42 13.17
CA VAL A 213 -17.38 -2.99 14.04
C VAL A 213 -17.39 -3.76 15.36
N ASP A 214 -16.99 -5.03 15.35
CA ASP A 214 -16.90 -5.83 16.58
C ASP A 214 -15.80 -5.30 17.54
N GLN A 215 -14.75 -4.67 17.01
CA GLN A 215 -13.66 -4.08 17.79
C GLN A 215 -13.95 -2.66 18.32
N LEU A 216 -15.01 -2.00 17.83
CA LEU A 216 -15.34 -0.64 18.25
C LEU A 216 -15.69 -0.58 19.75
N ARG A 217 -15.23 0.49 20.40
CA ARG A 217 -15.56 0.87 21.77
C ARG A 217 -16.65 1.93 21.77
N ASP A 218 -17.30 2.11 22.92
CA ASP A 218 -18.41 3.06 23.06
C ASP A 218 -18.01 4.51 22.73
N GLN A 219 -16.77 4.88 23.03
CA GLN A 219 -16.20 6.20 22.75
C GLN A 219 -15.81 6.42 21.29
N ASP A 220 -15.71 5.35 20.50
CA ASP A 220 -15.36 5.45 19.09
C ASP A 220 -16.57 5.91 18.26
N ARG A 221 -16.31 6.44 17.06
CA ARG A 221 -17.33 6.91 16.11
C ARG A 221 -17.09 6.31 14.75
N VAL A 222 -18.17 5.97 14.06
CA VAL A 222 -18.17 5.52 12.67
C VAL A 222 -19.12 6.34 11.83
N SER A 223 -18.65 6.74 10.66
CA SER A 223 -19.47 7.24 9.55
C SER A 223 -19.31 6.31 8.35
N LEU A 224 -20.35 6.20 7.51
CA LEU A 224 -20.31 5.39 6.30
C LEU A 224 -20.70 6.24 5.10
N VAL A 225 -19.77 6.38 4.16
CA VAL A 225 -19.94 7.05 2.89
C VAL A 225 -19.75 6.01 1.80
N VAL A 226 -20.60 6.06 0.77
CA VAL A 226 -20.42 5.24 -0.42
C VAL A 226 -20.27 6.09 -1.65
N TYR A 227 -19.53 5.59 -2.63
CA TYR A 227 -19.42 6.19 -3.94
C TYR A 227 -19.60 5.14 -5.04
N ALA A 228 -20.33 5.56 -6.06
CA ALA A 228 -20.49 4.93 -7.37
C ALA A 228 -20.96 6.07 -8.29
N GLY A 229 -22.12 5.99 -8.95
CA GLY A 229 -22.60 7.07 -9.83
C GLY A 229 -22.79 8.42 -9.12
N GLU A 230 -23.12 8.36 -7.83
CA GLU A 230 -23.20 9.50 -6.93
C GLU A 230 -22.62 9.11 -5.57
N SER A 231 -22.07 10.11 -4.86
CA SER A 231 -21.59 9.93 -3.49
C SER A 231 -22.68 10.27 -2.48
N ARG A 232 -22.87 9.41 -1.48
CA ARG A 232 -23.88 9.63 -0.43
C ARG A 232 -23.41 9.18 0.95
N VAL A 233 -23.91 9.87 1.97
CA VAL A 233 -23.78 9.45 3.37
C VAL A 233 -24.85 8.40 3.66
N VAL A 234 -24.43 7.20 4.05
CA VAL A 234 -25.32 6.11 4.48
C VAL A 234 -25.48 6.12 6.01
N LEU A 235 -24.44 6.54 6.72
CA LEU A 235 -24.43 6.66 8.17
C LEU A 235 -23.67 7.92 8.59
N GLU A 236 -24.40 8.85 9.22
CA GLU A 236 -23.83 9.98 9.94
C GLU A 236 -23.03 9.51 11.17
N PRO A 237 -22.09 10.32 11.71
CA PRO A 237 -21.24 9.94 12.84
C PRO A 237 -22.04 9.27 13.98
N THR A 238 -21.81 7.98 14.16
CA THR A 238 -22.55 7.12 15.08
C THR A 238 -21.58 6.48 16.06
N SER A 239 -21.93 6.46 17.35
CA SER A 239 -21.07 5.87 18.39
C SER A 239 -20.89 4.36 18.19
N GLY A 240 -19.70 3.85 18.51
CA GLY A 240 -19.36 2.44 18.47
C GLY A 240 -20.21 1.57 19.42
N ARG A 241 -20.95 2.18 20.35
CA ARG A 241 -21.96 1.50 21.18
C ARG A 241 -23.13 0.98 20.34
N ASP A 242 -23.47 1.67 19.25
CA ASP A 242 -24.64 1.39 18.43
C ASP A 242 -24.33 0.36 17.32
N LYS A 243 -23.63 -0.74 17.68
CA LYS A 243 -23.11 -1.75 16.72
C LYS A 243 -24.19 -2.27 15.78
N THR A 244 -25.42 -2.50 16.27
CA THR A 244 -26.55 -2.94 15.44
C THR A 244 -26.90 -1.93 14.36
N LYS A 245 -26.92 -0.64 14.68
CA LYS A 245 -27.20 0.43 13.70
C LYS A 245 -26.12 0.46 12.61
N ILE A 246 -24.86 0.36 13.02
CA ILE A 246 -23.71 0.36 12.08
C ILE A 246 -23.77 -0.88 11.17
N ARG A 247 -24.02 -2.06 11.73
CA ARG A 247 -24.17 -3.31 10.95
C ARG A 247 -25.30 -3.23 9.92
N ASN A 248 -26.47 -2.71 10.33
CA ASN A 248 -27.60 -2.56 9.43
C ASN A 248 -27.28 -1.62 8.26
N ALA A 249 -26.53 -0.54 8.50
CA ALA A 249 -26.09 0.36 7.44
C ALA A 249 -25.14 -0.35 6.44
N ILE A 250 -24.21 -1.18 6.93
CA ILE A 250 -23.33 -2.01 6.09
C ILE A 250 -24.14 -3.05 5.29
N ASP A 251 -25.15 -3.66 5.89
CA ASP A 251 -25.97 -4.68 5.25
C ASP A 251 -26.78 -4.15 4.08
N GLN A 252 -27.19 -2.89 4.13
CA GLN A 252 -27.95 -2.20 3.09
C GLN A 252 -27.12 -1.82 1.85
N LEU A 253 -25.79 -1.95 1.87
CA LEU A 253 -24.98 -1.60 0.71
C LEU A 253 -25.28 -2.53 -0.47
N THR A 254 -25.43 -1.98 -1.67
CA THR A 254 -25.66 -2.75 -2.89
C THR A 254 -24.75 -2.22 -3.99
N ALA A 255 -24.13 -3.13 -4.74
CA ALA A 255 -23.30 -2.76 -5.86
C ALA A 255 -24.16 -2.28 -7.04
N GLY A 256 -23.72 -1.25 -7.75
CA GLY A 256 -24.38 -0.70 -8.92
C GLY A 256 -23.91 0.69 -9.31
N GLY A 257 -24.01 1.02 -10.61
CA GLY A 257 -23.62 2.31 -11.17
C GLY A 257 -22.15 2.39 -11.63
N SER A 258 -21.81 3.49 -12.30
CA SER A 258 -20.44 3.81 -12.77
C SER A 258 -19.69 4.68 -11.74
N THR A 259 -18.37 4.61 -11.64
CA THR A 259 -17.63 5.08 -10.45
C THR A 259 -17.23 6.57 -10.38
N ALA A 260 -17.97 7.43 -9.67
CA ALA A 260 -17.64 8.83 -9.42
C ALA A 260 -16.66 9.04 -8.24
N GLY A 261 -15.42 8.55 -8.36
CA GLY A 261 -14.47 8.39 -7.25
C GLY A 261 -14.09 9.67 -6.47
N ALA A 262 -13.91 10.80 -7.15
CA ALA A 262 -13.38 12.02 -6.52
C ALA A 262 -14.35 12.67 -5.50
N SER A 263 -15.65 12.65 -5.81
CA SER A 263 -16.68 13.20 -4.92
C SER A 263 -16.82 12.43 -3.61
N GLY A 264 -16.47 11.14 -3.61
CA GLY A 264 -16.56 10.26 -2.44
C GLY A 264 -15.50 10.60 -1.39
N ILE A 265 -14.26 10.84 -1.84
CA ILE A 265 -13.15 11.22 -0.96
C ILE A 265 -13.42 12.56 -0.28
N GLU A 266 -13.92 13.56 -1.03
CA GLU A 266 -14.30 14.86 -0.44
C GLU A 266 -15.38 14.73 0.63
N LEU A 267 -16.43 13.96 0.34
CA LEU A 267 -17.52 13.72 1.28
C LEU A 267 -17.03 12.93 2.52
N ALA A 268 -16.12 11.97 2.35
CA ALA A 268 -15.50 11.27 3.46
C ALA A 268 -14.70 12.22 4.37
N TYR A 269 -13.93 13.16 3.80
CA TYR A 269 -13.25 14.18 4.59
C TYR A 269 -14.22 15.15 5.28
N GLN A 270 -15.36 15.48 4.66
CA GLN A 270 -16.42 16.24 5.33
C GLN A 270 -16.97 15.50 6.56
N MET A 271 -17.24 14.20 6.41
CA MET A 271 -17.69 13.36 7.54
C MET A 271 -16.61 13.21 8.61
N ALA A 272 -15.35 13.09 8.23
CA ALA A 272 -14.23 13.02 9.16
C ALA A 272 -14.15 14.30 10.01
N ARG A 273 -14.32 15.48 9.39
CA ARG A 273 -14.39 16.77 10.09
C ARG A 273 -15.62 16.90 10.98
N ALA A 274 -16.79 16.44 10.51
CA ALA A 274 -18.03 16.49 11.30
C ALA A 274 -17.95 15.60 12.55
N GLY A 275 -17.31 14.43 12.43
CA GLY A 275 -17.09 13.50 13.54
C GLY A 275 -15.84 13.74 14.38
N PHE A 276 -15.05 14.77 14.04
CA PHE A 276 -13.66 14.91 14.48
C PHE A 276 -13.49 14.84 16.00
N ILE A 277 -12.48 14.09 16.44
CA ILE A 277 -12.12 13.93 17.85
C ILE A 277 -10.78 14.61 18.07
N GLU A 278 -10.77 15.69 18.86
CA GLU A 278 -9.54 16.37 19.27
C GLU A 278 -8.65 15.41 20.07
N LYS A 279 -7.36 15.31 19.71
CA LYS A 279 -6.41 14.34 20.29
C LYS A 279 -6.84 12.87 20.16
N GLY A 280 -7.84 12.60 19.32
CA GLY A 280 -8.27 11.26 18.92
C GLY A 280 -7.62 10.82 17.61
N ILE A 281 -7.89 9.57 17.24
CA ILE A 281 -7.48 9.01 15.96
C ILE A 281 -8.57 9.35 14.94
N ASN A 282 -8.25 10.14 13.91
CA ASN A 282 -9.20 10.47 12.85
C ASN A 282 -8.70 9.85 11.54
N ARG A 283 -9.47 8.92 10.98
CA ARG A 283 -9.02 8.12 9.84
C ARG A 283 -10.16 7.77 8.89
N ILE A 284 -9.86 7.83 7.59
CA ILE A 284 -10.70 7.29 6.53
C ILE A 284 -10.16 5.91 6.17
N LEU A 285 -11.05 4.92 6.09
CA LEU A 285 -10.79 3.59 5.55
C LEU A 285 -11.49 3.48 4.20
N LEU A 286 -10.71 3.60 3.13
CA LEU A 286 -11.20 3.49 1.75
C LEU A 286 -11.18 2.01 1.32
N ALA A 287 -12.33 1.44 0.99
CA ALA A 287 -12.47 0.09 0.45
C ALA A 287 -12.87 0.13 -1.03
N THR A 288 -11.99 -0.31 -1.92
CA THR A 288 -12.16 -0.19 -3.39
C THR A 288 -11.39 -1.25 -4.15
N ASP A 289 -11.71 -1.43 -5.44
CA ASP A 289 -10.88 -2.18 -6.40
C ASP A 289 -9.87 -1.29 -7.15
N GLY A 290 -9.88 0.03 -6.90
CA GLY A 290 -8.96 0.99 -7.50
C GLY A 290 -9.46 1.63 -8.79
N ASP A 291 -10.74 1.43 -9.14
CA ASP A 291 -11.36 2.04 -10.32
C ASP A 291 -11.92 3.45 -10.03
N PHE A 292 -11.05 4.47 -9.98
CA PHE A 292 -11.47 5.87 -9.78
C PHE A 292 -11.94 6.58 -11.07
N ASN A 293 -12.24 5.86 -12.16
CA ASN A 293 -12.30 6.38 -13.53
C ASN A 293 -13.54 7.23 -13.92
N VAL A 294 -14.30 7.83 -12.99
CA VAL A 294 -15.33 8.83 -13.36
C VAL A 294 -15.24 10.07 -12.48
N GLY A 295 -15.04 11.22 -13.11
CA GLY A 295 -14.94 12.53 -12.46
C GLY A 295 -13.78 13.36 -13.00
N VAL A 296 -13.96 14.68 -13.05
CA VAL A 296 -13.06 15.70 -13.63
C VAL A 296 -11.73 15.86 -12.85
N SER A 297 -11.42 14.94 -11.93
CA SER A 297 -10.28 15.06 -11.02
C SER A 297 -9.13 14.20 -11.51
N ASP A 298 -8.04 14.87 -11.87
CA ASP A 298 -6.75 14.24 -12.09
C ASP A 298 -6.31 13.48 -10.82
N PHE A 299 -5.69 12.32 -10.98
CA PHE A 299 -5.21 11.49 -9.87
C PHE A 299 -4.28 12.30 -8.93
N ASP A 300 -3.47 13.18 -9.51
CA ASP A 300 -2.61 14.11 -8.76
C ASP A 300 -3.42 15.07 -7.87
N SER A 301 -4.65 15.43 -8.26
CA SER A 301 -5.54 16.24 -7.42
C SER A 301 -6.04 15.47 -6.20
N LEU A 302 -6.35 14.19 -6.34
CA LEU A 302 -6.73 13.33 -5.20
C LEU A 302 -5.55 13.13 -4.24
N LYS A 303 -4.36 12.90 -4.79
CA LYS A 303 -3.12 12.81 -4.03
C LYS A 303 -2.85 14.10 -3.27
N GLN A 304 -2.94 15.25 -3.94
CA GLN A 304 -2.74 16.56 -3.31
C GLN A 304 -3.79 16.83 -2.23
N MET A 305 -5.05 16.43 -2.45
CA MET A 305 -6.08 16.51 -1.43
C MET A 305 -5.74 15.68 -0.19
N ALA A 306 -5.26 14.45 -0.35
CA ALA A 306 -4.80 13.64 0.78
C ALA A 306 -3.64 14.31 1.54
N VAL A 307 -2.65 14.86 0.82
CA VAL A 307 -1.51 15.60 1.39
C VAL A 307 -1.94 16.84 2.19
N ASP A 308 -3.01 17.51 1.76
CA ASP A 308 -3.52 18.69 2.46
C ASP A 308 -4.41 18.31 3.64
N GLN A 309 -5.22 17.26 3.52
CA GLN A 309 -6.10 16.82 4.59
C GLN A 309 -5.36 16.12 5.72
N ARG A 310 -4.24 15.43 5.46
CA ARG A 310 -3.41 14.87 6.55
C ARG A 310 -2.90 15.93 7.51
N LYS A 311 -2.65 17.16 7.04
CA LYS A 311 -2.27 18.31 7.89
C LYS A 311 -3.37 18.70 8.88
N SER A 312 -4.62 18.33 8.60
CA SER A 312 -5.76 18.52 9.52
C SER A 312 -5.87 17.42 10.58
N GLY A 313 -4.99 16.42 10.55
CA GLY A 313 -4.99 15.27 11.47
C GLY A 313 -5.90 14.13 11.05
N VAL A 314 -6.38 14.12 9.79
CA VAL A 314 -7.17 13.02 9.22
C VAL A 314 -6.30 12.21 8.26
N SER A 315 -6.03 10.95 8.62
CA SER A 315 -5.24 10.02 7.78
C SER A 315 -6.14 9.19 6.86
N LEU A 316 -5.56 8.63 5.78
CA LEU A 316 -6.27 7.80 4.80
C LEU A 316 -5.57 6.45 4.64
N THR A 317 -6.27 5.36 4.98
CA THR A 317 -5.85 3.98 4.72
C THR A 317 -6.65 3.43 3.55
N THR A 318 -5.98 2.72 2.64
CA THR A 318 -6.62 2.08 1.49
C THR A 318 -6.63 0.56 1.67
N LEU A 319 -7.81 -0.03 1.48
CA LEU A 319 -8.06 -1.46 1.53
C LEU A 319 -8.49 -1.89 0.13
N GLY A 320 -7.61 -2.60 -0.56
CA GLY A 320 -7.84 -3.15 -1.89
C GLY A 320 -8.70 -4.41 -1.85
N PHE A 321 -9.69 -4.48 -2.72
CA PHE A 321 -10.58 -5.63 -2.91
C PHE A 321 -10.74 -5.93 -4.41
N GLY A 322 -11.35 -7.07 -4.73
CA GLY A 322 -11.68 -7.42 -6.12
C GLY A 322 -10.50 -7.96 -6.94
N VAL A 323 -10.79 -8.20 -8.22
CA VAL A 323 -9.92 -8.83 -9.22
C VAL A 323 -10.16 -8.18 -10.59
N ASP A 324 -9.27 -8.42 -11.55
CA ASP A 324 -9.36 -8.01 -12.97
C ASP A 324 -9.14 -6.51 -13.25
N ASN A 325 -9.78 -5.63 -12.47
CA ASN A 325 -9.66 -4.15 -12.59
C ASN A 325 -8.80 -3.54 -11.48
N TYR A 326 -8.00 -4.38 -10.81
CA TYR A 326 -7.27 -4.02 -9.61
C TYR A 326 -6.18 -2.97 -9.87
N ASN A 327 -6.23 -1.82 -9.19
CA ASN A 327 -5.22 -0.77 -9.34
C ASN A 327 -4.46 -0.50 -8.04
N GLU A 328 -3.53 -1.41 -7.73
CA GLU A 328 -2.63 -1.33 -6.57
C GLU A 328 -1.89 0.01 -6.52
N HIS A 329 -1.28 0.40 -7.64
CA HIS A 329 -0.42 1.57 -7.70
C HIS A 329 -1.14 2.85 -7.27
N LEU A 330 -2.41 3.00 -7.67
CA LEU A 330 -3.22 4.14 -7.28
C LEU A 330 -3.52 4.12 -5.78
N MET A 331 -3.97 2.98 -5.25
CA MET A 331 -4.37 2.84 -3.85
C MET A 331 -3.20 3.05 -2.88
N GLU A 332 -2.03 2.50 -3.21
CA GLU A 332 -0.81 2.70 -2.44
C GLU A 332 -0.43 4.18 -2.41
N GLN A 333 -0.36 4.84 -3.56
CA GLN A 333 0.00 6.26 -3.61
C GLN A 333 -0.99 7.18 -2.85
N LEU A 334 -2.27 6.81 -2.79
CA LEU A 334 -3.26 7.53 -1.98
C LEU A 334 -3.05 7.31 -0.48
N ALA A 335 -2.70 6.09 -0.07
CA ALA A 335 -2.37 5.79 1.33
C ALA A 335 -1.10 6.54 1.76
N ASP A 336 -0.04 6.45 0.96
CA ASP A 336 1.23 7.18 1.17
C ASP A 336 0.98 8.68 1.32
N ALA A 337 0.13 9.26 0.45
CA ALA A 337 -0.20 10.68 0.48
C ALA A 337 -1.06 11.09 1.69
N GLY A 338 -1.71 10.13 2.35
CA GLY A 338 -2.61 10.35 3.47
C GLY A 338 -2.08 9.89 4.82
N ASP A 339 -0.79 9.61 4.98
CA ASP A 339 -0.15 9.06 6.19
C ASP A 339 -0.87 7.81 6.72
N GLY A 340 -1.29 6.94 5.80
CA GLY A 340 -1.92 5.68 6.14
C GLY A 340 -1.29 4.52 5.38
N ASN A 341 -1.84 3.33 5.64
CA ASN A 341 -1.30 2.09 5.10
C ASN A 341 -2.15 1.60 3.94
N TYR A 342 -1.55 0.75 3.12
CA TYR A 342 -2.24 0.00 2.09
C TYR A 342 -2.24 -1.50 2.42
N ALA A 343 -3.39 -2.14 2.24
CA ALA A 343 -3.53 -3.58 2.38
C ALA A 343 -4.47 -4.15 1.31
N TYR A 344 -4.12 -5.32 0.76
CA TYR A 344 -5.00 -6.06 -0.13
C TYR A 344 -5.71 -7.18 0.64
N ILE A 345 -7.04 -7.19 0.60
CA ILE A 345 -7.87 -8.16 1.31
C ILE A 345 -8.40 -9.18 0.32
N ASP A 346 -7.68 -10.29 0.17
CA ASP A 346 -8.06 -11.41 -0.70
C ASP A 346 -9.06 -12.37 -0.03
N ASN A 347 -9.10 -12.40 1.31
CA ASN A 347 -9.98 -13.28 2.07
C ASN A 347 -10.26 -12.78 3.51
N LEU A 348 -11.17 -13.44 4.23
CA LEU A 348 -11.58 -13.03 5.56
C LEU A 348 -10.49 -13.21 6.65
N ARG A 349 -9.52 -14.12 6.43
CA ARG A 349 -8.37 -14.28 7.34
C ARG A 349 -7.46 -13.06 7.24
N GLU A 350 -7.22 -12.57 6.03
CA GLU A 350 -6.48 -11.33 5.82
C GLU A 350 -7.19 -10.13 6.43
N ALA A 351 -8.51 -10.02 6.21
CA ALA A 351 -9.34 -8.99 6.83
C ALA A 351 -9.20 -8.95 8.36
N ARG A 352 -9.21 -10.13 9.02
CA ARG A 352 -8.99 -10.24 10.46
C ARG A 352 -7.57 -9.82 10.85
N LYS A 353 -6.55 -10.29 10.13
CA LYS A 353 -5.15 -9.90 10.40
C LYS A 353 -5.00 -8.38 10.40
N VAL A 354 -5.45 -7.74 9.32
CA VAL A 354 -5.28 -6.30 9.10
C VAL A 354 -6.12 -5.45 10.06
N LEU A 355 -7.40 -5.80 10.27
CA LEU A 355 -8.34 -4.93 11.01
C LEU A 355 -8.61 -5.35 12.46
N VAL A 356 -8.11 -6.49 12.91
CA VAL A 356 -8.27 -6.95 14.29
C VAL A 356 -6.90 -7.12 14.93
N ASP A 357 -6.06 -7.97 14.35
CA ASP A 357 -4.78 -8.34 14.98
C ASP A 357 -3.75 -7.19 14.88
N GLN A 358 -3.79 -6.41 13.79
CA GLN A 358 -2.89 -5.29 13.50
C GLN A 358 -3.56 -3.91 13.60
N LEU A 359 -4.77 -3.84 14.16
CA LEU A 359 -5.52 -2.59 14.30
C LEU A 359 -4.73 -1.53 15.07
N SER A 360 -4.09 -1.93 16.18
CA SER A 360 -3.28 -1.04 17.01
C SER A 360 -2.09 -0.48 16.24
N SER A 361 -1.44 -1.30 15.41
CA SER A 361 -0.29 -0.93 14.59
C SER A 361 -0.63 0.09 13.51
N THR A 362 -1.88 0.12 13.05
CA THR A 362 -2.34 1.08 12.04
C THR A 362 -2.89 2.36 12.66
N LEU A 363 -3.46 2.29 13.87
CA LEU A 363 -4.15 3.43 14.49
C LEU A 363 -3.30 4.21 15.50
N ALA A 364 -2.43 3.56 16.28
CA ALA A 364 -1.63 4.21 17.32
C ALA A 364 -0.22 4.53 16.82
N VAL A 365 -0.02 5.73 16.27
CA VAL A 365 1.30 6.21 15.84
C VAL A 365 2.26 6.33 17.03
N VAL A 366 3.41 5.67 16.96
CA VAL A 366 4.49 5.76 17.95
C VAL A 366 5.55 6.76 17.52
N ALA A 367 5.78 6.87 16.21
CA ALA A 367 6.76 7.77 15.65
C ALA A 367 6.43 8.10 14.18
N ARG A 368 6.77 9.33 13.82
CA ARG A 368 6.51 9.93 12.51
C ARG A 368 7.79 10.11 11.72
N ASP A 369 7.68 10.22 10.39
CA ASP A 369 8.81 10.56 9.52
C ASP A 369 10.03 9.66 9.78
N VAL A 370 9.80 8.34 9.83
CA VAL A 370 10.83 7.39 10.23
C VAL A 370 11.70 7.01 9.04
N LYS A 371 12.98 7.35 9.13
CA LYS A 371 13.99 7.11 8.09
C LYS A 371 15.10 6.22 8.64
N LEU A 372 15.51 5.25 7.84
CA LEU A 372 16.67 4.42 8.10
C LEU A 372 17.81 4.85 7.19
N GLN A 373 19.02 4.87 7.74
CA GLN A 373 20.24 5.02 6.97
C GLN A 373 21.28 4.02 7.46
N VAL A 374 21.84 3.24 6.53
CA VAL A 374 22.92 2.29 6.81
C VAL A 374 24.17 2.77 6.09
N GLU A 375 25.23 3.04 6.85
CA GLU A 375 26.55 3.39 6.32
C GLU A 375 27.50 2.21 6.50
N PHE A 376 27.88 1.56 5.41
CA PHE A 376 28.77 0.41 5.41
C PHE A 376 30.23 0.81 5.54
N ASN A 377 30.99 0.04 6.33
CA ASN A 377 32.42 0.23 6.49
C ASN A 377 33.18 -0.39 5.28
N PRO A 378 33.84 0.42 4.42
CA PRO A 378 34.54 -0.08 3.23
C PRO A 378 35.75 -0.99 3.52
N ALA A 379 36.20 -1.03 4.79
CA ALA A 379 37.23 -1.97 5.24
C ALA A 379 36.67 -3.38 5.48
N GLN A 380 35.37 -3.51 5.77
CA GLN A 380 34.72 -4.78 6.10
C GLN A 380 33.77 -5.28 5.00
N VAL A 381 33.21 -4.38 4.19
CA VAL A 381 32.25 -4.70 3.12
C VAL A 381 32.73 -4.06 1.81
N SER A 382 32.76 -4.83 0.72
CA SER A 382 33.10 -4.31 -0.61
C SER A 382 31.87 -3.85 -1.40
N GLU A 383 30.78 -4.60 -1.32
CA GLU A 383 29.55 -4.39 -2.09
C GLU A 383 28.32 -4.71 -1.25
N TYR A 384 27.18 -4.10 -1.59
CA TYR A 384 25.89 -4.46 -1.01
C TYR A 384 24.75 -4.27 -2.00
N ARG A 385 23.62 -4.92 -1.72
CA ARG A 385 22.31 -4.59 -2.27
C ARG A 385 21.25 -4.66 -1.17
N LEU A 386 20.32 -3.71 -1.17
CA LEU A 386 19.10 -3.78 -0.36
C LEU A 386 18.10 -4.67 -1.09
N LEU A 387 17.46 -5.60 -0.39
CA LEU A 387 16.43 -6.47 -0.96
C LEU A 387 15.05 -5.82 -0.74
N GLY A 388 14.39 -5.40 -1.82
CA GLY A 388 13.14 -4.64 -1.77
C GLY A 388 13.35 -3.15 -1.48
N TYR A 389 12.27 -2.44 -1.10
CA TYR A 389 12.24 -1.00 -0.77
C TYR A 389 12.51 -0.07 -1.96
N GLU A 390 12.33 -0.52 -3.20
CA GLU A 390 12.57 0.29 -4.41
C GLU A 390 11.70 1.56 -4.44
N ASN A 391 10.44 1.47 -4.03
CA ASN A 391 9.49 2.60 -3.90
C ASN A 391 9.68 3.43 -2.62
N ARG A 392 10.54 2.99 -1.69
CA ARG A 392 10.82 3.65 -0.40
C ARG A 392 12.22 4.24 -0.33
N ALA A 393 13.00 4.14 -1.42
CA ALA A 393 14.35 4.68 -1.50
C ALA A 393 14.36 6.21 -1.36
N LEU A 394 15.25 6.72 -0.51
CA LEU A 394 15.44 8.15 -0.27
C LEU A 394 16.86 8.57 -0.67
N LYS A 395 17.05 9.84 -1.02
CA LYS A 395 18.40 10.35 -1.24
C LYS A 395 19.12 10.51 0.09
N ARG A 396 20.46 10.52 0.05
CA ARG A 396 21.27 10.67 1.27
C ARG A 396 20.99 12.00 1.97
N GLU A 397 20.81 13.08 1.21
CA GLU A 397 20.50 14.42 1.71
C GLU A 397 19.10 14.51 2.34
N ASP A 398 18.17 13.64 1.94
CA ASP A 398 16.81 13.62 2.48
C ASP A 398 16.76 13.10 3.92
N PHE A 399 17.78 12.34 4.33
CA PHE A 399 17.88 11.79 5.68
C PHE A 399 17.75 12.87 6.75
N ASN A 400 18.44 14.00 6.61
CA ASN A 400 18.38 15.08 7.60
C ASN A 400 17.31 16.14 7.28
N ASN A 401 16.53 15.95 6.23
CA ASN A 401 15.54 16.92 5.77
C ASN A 401 14.15 16.55 6.30
N ASP A 402 13.72 17.18 7.40
CA ASP A 402 12.39 17.00 8.01
C ASP A 402 11.22 17.45 7.12
N LYS A 403 11.48 18.04 5.95
CA LYS A 403 10.45 18.37 4.94
C LYS A 403 10.19 17.23 3.97
N VAL A 404 11.13 16.30 3.83
CA VAL A 404 10.90 15.07 3.08
C VAL A 404 10.20 14.15 4.04
N ASP A 405 8.98 13.78 3.69
CA ASP A 405 8.17 12.92 4.51
C ASP A 405 8.65 11.46 4.41
N ALA A 406 8.46 10.71 5.48
CA ALA A 406 8.74 9.29 5.54
C ALA A 406 7.66 8.61 6.40
N GLY A 407 7.57 7.30 6.28
CA GLY A 407 6.47 6.52 6.84
C GLY A 407 6.27 6.71 8.35
N GLU A 408 5.04 6.44 8.75
CA GLU A 408 4.62 6.37 10.14
C GLU A 408 4.84 4.95 10.68
N ILE A 409 5.31 4.83 11.92
CA ILE A 409 5.36 3.52 12.60
C ILE A 409 4.38 3.55 13.77
N GLY A 410 3.42 2.62 13.74
CA GLY A 410 2.47 2.44 14.85
C GLY A 410 2.88 1.41 15.88
N ALA A 411 2.09 1.30 16.94
CA ALA A 411 2.38 0.51 18.12
C ALA A 411 2.48 -0.98 17.82
N GLY A 412 3.56 -1.62 18.27
CA GLY A 412 3.82 -3.03 18.00
C GLY A 412 4.19 -3.35 16.54
N HIS A 413 4.23 -2.35 15.65
CA HIS A 413 4.64 -2.55 14.27
C HIS A 413 6.12 -2.95 14.18
N THR A 414 6.44 -3.80 13.22
CA THR A 414 7.79 -4.29 12.94
C THR A 414 8.20 -3.96 11.53
N VAL A 415 9.41 -3.47 11.36
CA VAL A 415 10.03 -3.21 10.06
C VAL A 415 11.27 -4.07 9.94
N THR A 416 11.38 -4.80 8.83
CA THR A 416 12.50 -5.68 8.50
C THR A 416 13.15 -5.20 7.22
N ALA A 417 14.43 -4.83 7.30
CA ALA A 417 15.28 -4.60 6.14
C ALA A 417 16.29 -5.75 6.03
N LEU A 418 16.55 -6.18 4.79
CA LEU A 418 17.49 -7.26 4.50
C LEU A 418 18.47 -6.80 3.42
N TYR A 419 19.75 -6.83 3.75
CA TYR A 419 20.83 -6.58 2.80
C TYR A 419 21.52 -7.87 2.44
N GLU A 420 21.93 -8.02 1.18
CA GLU A 420 22.97 -8.96 0.80
C GLU A 420 24.28 -8.18 0.65
N ILE A 421 25.30 -8.54 1.43
CA ILE A 421 26.59 -7.85 1.49
C ILE A 421 27.71 -8.79 1.08
N VAL A 422 28.72 -8.25 0.41
CA VAL A 422 29.98 -8.95 0.10
C VAL A 422 31.03 -8.52 1.12
N PRO A 423 31.51 -9.43 1.99
CA PRO A 423 32.63 -9.15 2.87
C PRO A 423 33.88 -8.74 2.07
N LYS A 424 34.68 -7.84 2.62
CA LYS A 424 35.92 -7.40 1.97
C LYS A 424 36.84 -8.60 1.69
N GLY A 425 37.26 -8.75 0.43
CA GLY A 425 38.14 -9.84 -0.02
C GLY A 425 37.41 -11.04 -0.61
N GLU A 426 36.09 -11.14 -0.44
CA GLU A 426 35.26 -12.12 -1.15
C GLU A 426 34.97 -11.67 -2.59
N LYS A 427 34.57 -12.64 -3.42
CA LYS A 427 34.15 -12.37 -4.80
C LYS A 427 32.77 -11.72 -4.82
N GLY A 428 32.71 -10.47 -5.28
CA GLY A 428 31.46 -9.73 -5.50
C GLY A 428 30.88 -9.88 -6.91
N TRP A 429 29.91 -9.02 -7.22
CA TRP A 429 29.24 -8.96 -8.53
C TRP A 429 29.86 -7.96 -9.48
N LEU A 430 30.48 -6.90 -8.95
CA LEU A 430 31.02 -5.81 -9.76
C LEU A 430 32.44 -6.15 -10.23
N GLU A 431 32.69 -5.98 -11.53
CA GLU A 431 34.04 -6.06 -12.08
C GLU A 431 34.90 -4.90 -11.57
N PRO A 432 36.16 -5.15 -11.15
CA PRO A 432 37.06 -4.10 -10.73
C PRO A 432 37.26 -3.04 -11.81
N LEU A 433 37.24 -1.76 -11.42
CA LEU A 433 37.50 -0.66 -12.35
C LEU A 433 38.96 -0.66 -12.79
N ARG A 434 39.20 -0.65 -14.11
CA ARG A 434 40.55 -0.64 -14.70
C ARG A 434 41.32 0.66 -14.46
N TYR A 435 40.61 1.80 -14.43
CA TYR A 435 41.23 3.14 -14.44
C TYR A 435 40.99 3.94 -13.16
N ALA A 436 40.21 3.40 -12.21
CA ALA A 436 39.92 4.06 -10.94
C ALA A 436 40.53 3.24 -9.81
N THR A 437 41.33 3.88 -8.96
CA THR A 437 41.87 3.24 -7.75
C THR A 437 40.83 3.37 -6.65
N ALA A 438 40.46 2.25 -6.01
CA ALA A 438 39.56 2.29 -4.88
C ALA A 438 40.19 3.10 -3.72
N PRO A 439 39.44 4.01 -3.09
CA PRO A 439 39.91 4.69 -1.88
C PRO A 439 40.36 3.68 -0.82
N VAL A 440 41.51 3.92 -0.20
CA VAL A 440 41.99 3.09 0.92
C VAL A 440 41.18 3.44 2.16
N ALA A 441 40.36 2.50 2.63
CA ALA A 441 39.62 2.65 3.88
C ALA A 441 40.60 2.63 5.06
N GLN A 442 40.64 3.71 5.85
CA GLN A 442 41.53 3.85 7.02
C GLN A 442 40.84 3.48 8.35
N SER A 443 39.76 2.70 8.31
CA SER A 443 39.05 2.30 9.54
C SER A 443 39.72 1.07 10.17
N THR A 444 40.12 1.18 11.42
CA THR A 444 40.54 0.05 12.28
C THR A 444 39.35 -0.58 13.02
N SER A 445 38.14 -0.07 12.81
CA SER A 445 36.91 -0.57 13.43
C SER A 445 36.53 -1.93 12.85
N ALA A 446 36.16 -2.86 13.75
CA ALA A 446 35.64 -4.17 13.40
C ALA A 446 34.13 -4.17 13.09
N GLU A 447 33.49 -2.99 13.04
CA GLU A 447 32.07 -2.87 12.70
C GLU A 447 31.83 -3.02 11.18
N LEU A 448 30.74 -3.71 10.81
CA LEU A 448 30.29 -3.86 9.43
C LEU A 448 29.69 -2.57 8.89
N ALA A 449 28.89 -1.90 9.72
CA ALA A 449 28.12 -0.72 9.33
C ALA A 449 27.66 0.08 10.55
N MET A 450 27.28 1.33 10.33
CA MET A 450 26.53 2.15 11.28
C MET A 450 25.08 2.25 10.83
N LEU A 451 24.15 1.80 11.66
CA LEU A 451 22.72 2.03 11.47
C LEU A 451 22.32 3.34 12.15
N ARG A 452 21.61 4.17 11.41
CA ARG A 452 20.97 5.40 11.90
C ARG A 452 19.48 5.33 11.67
N VAL A 453 18.71 5.60 12.72
CA VAL A 453 17.25 5.71 12.65
C VAL A 453 16.88 7.12 13.07
N ARG A 454 16.29 7.87 12.16
CA ARG A 454 15.78 9.21 12.43
C ARG A 454 14.26 9.18 12.46
N TYR A 455 13.66 9.91 13.40
CA TYR A 455 12.22 9.93 13.58
C TYR A 455 11.76 11.21 14.31
N LYS A 456 10.49 11.57 14.15
CA LYS A 456 9.80 12.56 14.96
C LYS A 456 8.92 11.86 16.02
N PRO A 457 8.83 12.38 17.26
CA PRO A 457 7.92 11.82 18.26
C PRO A 457 6.46 11.86 17.82
N ALA A 458 5.63 10.91 18.27
CA ALA A 458 4.19 10.86 17.95
C ALA A 458 3.44 12.17 18.22
N ALA A 459 3.78 12.83 19.34
CA ALA A 459 3.22 14.12 19.75
C ALA A 459 3.69 15.32 18.91
N GLY A 460 4.60 15.09 17.95
CA GLY A 460 5.27 16.13 17.19
C GLY A 460 6.51 16.69 17.91
N GLY A 461 7.22 17.59 17.23
CA GLY A 461 8.44 18.22 17.73
C GLY A 461 9.66 18.00 16.84
N ALA A 462 10.84 18.21 17.41
CA ALA A 462 12.11 18.05 16.71
C ALA A 462 12.42 16.57 16.42
N SER A 463 13.01 16.33 15.26
CA SER A 463 13.53 15.04 14.83
C SER A 463 14.66 14.55 15.75
N GLN A 464 14.64 13.27 16.10
CA GLN A 464 15.61 12.59 16.97
C GLN A 464 16.38 11.53 16.17
N LEU A 465 17.57 11.19 16.64
CA LEU A 465 18.48 10.26 15.98
C LEU A 465 18.91 9.15 16.94
N ILE A 466 18.79 7.91 16.49
CA ILE A 466 19.34 6.73 17.14
C ILE A 466 20.48 6.22 16.26
N GLU A 467 21.65 5.98 16.85
CA GLU A 467 22.80 5.38 16.17
C GLU A 467 23.15 4.04 16.82
N ARG A 468 23.35 3.00 16.00
CA ARG A 468 23.70 1.65 16.44
C ARG A 468 24.79 1.07 15.54
N PRO A 469 26.01 0.83 16.05
CA PRO A 469 27.03 0.12 15.29
C PRO A 469 26.63 -1.35 15.12
N ILE A 470 26.81 -1.88 13.91
CA ILE A 470 26.55 -3.28 13.56
C ILE A 470 27.89 -4.02 13.57
N ARG A 471 28.02 -5.02 14.44
CA ARG A 471 29.26 -5.78 14.59
C ARG A 471 29.45 -6.79 13.45
N ASN A 472 30.71 -7.08 13.12
CA ASN A 472 31.06 -8.16 12.21
C ASN A 472 31.08 -9.51 12.91
N GLU A 473 29.93 -9.97 13.38
CA GLU A 473 29.76 -11.27 14.03
C GLU A 473 28.85 -12.13 13.17
N THR A 474 29.45 -13.02 12.37
CA THR A 474 28.68 -14.03 11.62
C THR A 474 28.32 -15.17 12.57
N THR A 475 27.03 -15.35 12.85
CA THR A 475 26.54 -16.43 13.71
C THR A 475 25.83 -17.50 12.89
N GLN A 476 25.50 -18.62 13.53
CA GLN A 476 24.52 -19.54 12.98
C GLN A 476 23.18 -18.79 12.82
N ALA A 477 22.59 -18.83 11.62
CA ALA A 477 21.36 -18.13 11.33
C ALA A 477 20.20 -18.62 12.22
N SER A 478 19.52 -17.68 12.86
CA SER A 478 18.29 -17.91 13.61
C SER A 478 17.19 -18.51 12.73
N ALA A 479 16.16 -19.09 13.35
CA ALA A 479 14.98 -19.53 12.60
C ALA A 479 14.37 -18.35 11.82
N ASP A 480 14.31 -17.16 12.42
CA ASP A 480 13.75 -15.99 11.77
C ASP A 480 14.56 -15.48 10.59
N LEU A 481 15.90 -15.43 10.69
CA LEU A 481 16.74 -15.05 9.55
C LEU A 481 16.66 -16.08 8.43
N ARG A 482 16.63 -17.38 8.75
CA ARG A 482 16.43 -18.43 7.73
C ARG A 482 15.06 -18.32 7.06
N PHE A 483 14.01 -18.00 7.82
CA PHE A 483 12.67 -17.80 7.26
C PHE A 483 12.60 -16.54 6.38
N ALA A 484 13.13 -15.40 6.86
CA ALA A 484 13.28 -14.18 6.08
C ALA A 484 14.07 -14.41 4.77
N ALA A 485 15.15 -15.19 4.83
CA ALA A 485 15.91 -15.56 3.64
C ALA A 485 15.09 -16.41 2.67
N ALA A 486 14.25 -17.34 3.15
CA ALA A 486 13.36 -18.11 2.29
C ALA A 486 12.31 -17.22 1.59
N VAL A 487 11.73 -16.25 2.31
CA VAL A 487 10.80 -15.27 1.74
C VAL A 487 11.49 -14.41 0.68
N ALA A 488 12.68 -13.89 0.97
CA ALA A 488 13.46 -13.10 0.02
C ALA A 488 13.89 -13.91 -1.21
N ALA A 489 14.28 -15.18 -1.05
CA ALA A 489 14.58 -16.07 -2.16
C ALA A 489 13.33 -16.30 -3.03
N PHE A 490 12.19 -16.56 -2.41
CA PHE A 490 10.93 -16.78 -3.12
C PHE A 490 10.49 -15.56 -3.93
N ALA A 491 10.50 -14.37 -3.33
CA ALA A 491 10.15 -13.13 -4.02
C ALA A 491 11.05 -12.91 -5.26
N GLN A 492 12.36 -13.11 -5.12
CA GLN A 492 13.30 -13.02 -6.25
C GLN A 492 13.10 -14.12 -7.29
N GLN A 493 12.68 -15.32 -6.90
CA GLN A 493 12.38 -16.40 -7.84
C GLN A 493 11.06 -16.17 -8.58
N LEU A 494 10.12 -15.41 -8.00
CA LEU A 494 8.89 -14.99 -8.68
C LEU A 494 9.14 -13.83 -9.66
N LYS A 495 10.12 -12.95 -9.39
CA LYS A 495 10.50 -11.84 -10.27
C LYS A 495 11.54 -12.24 -11.31
N GLY A 496 11.28 -11.93 -12.58
CA GLY A 496 12.27 -12.08 -13.64
C GLY A 496 12.84 -13.50 -13.79
N ASP A 497 14.15 -13.62 -14.05
CA ASP A 497 14.85 -14.90 -14.23
C ASP A 497 15.49 -15.45 -12.94
N GLY A 498 15.21 -14.85 -11.78
CA GLY A 498 15.84 -15.25 -10.51
C GLY A 498 17.35 -14.96 -10.46
N ARG A 499 17.84 -13.99 -11.24
CA ARG A 499 19.26 -13.57 -11.41
C ARG A 499 20.17 -13.76 -10.20
N TYR A 500 19.72 -13.31 -9.02
CA TYR A 500 20.55 -13.27 -7.82
C TYR A 500 20.44 -14.52 -6.93
N THR A 501 19.51 -15.43 -7.21
CA THR A 501 19.33 -16.66 -6.42
C THR A 501 20.21 -17.83 -6.90
N GLY A 502 21.03 -17.61 -7.93
CA GLY A 502 22.02 -18.58 -8.40
C GLY A 502 21.37 -19.91 -8.79
N SER A 503 21.84 -21.01 -8.22
CA SER A 503 21.29 -22.35 -8.45
C SER A 503 20.20 -22.76 -7.44
N MET A 504 19.79 -21.86 -6.54
CA MET A 504 18.77 -22.17 -5.54
C MET A 504 17.41 -22.32 -6.22
N SER A 505 16.81 -23.50 -6.10
CA SER A 505 15.49 -23.81 -6.68
C SER A 505 14.35 -23.47 -5.72
N LEU A 506 13.11 -23.45 -6.22
CA LEU A 506 11.92 -23.33 -5.35
C LEU A 506 11.83 -24.49 -4.34
N LYS A 507 12.35 -25.67 -4.67
CA LYS A 507 12.43 -26.81 -3.75
C LYS A 507 13.36 -26.52 -2.57
N ASP A 508 14.51 -25.88 -2.84
CA ASP A 508 15.46 -25.47 -1.80
C ASP A 508 14.87 -24.37 -0.92
N THR A 509 14.13 -23.42 -1.52
CA THR A 509 13.36 -22.40 -0.81
C THR A 509 12.32 -23.02 0.12
N THR A 510 11.54 -23.99 -0.35
CA THR A 510 10.58 -24.75 0.46
C THR A 510 11.26 -25.46 1.64
N ALA A 511 12.39 -26.13 1.39
CA ALA A 511 13.15 -26.83 2.43
C ALA A 511 13.67 -25.86 3.51
N LEU A 512 14.20 -24.71 3.09
CA LEU A 512 14.66 -23.67 4.00
C LEU A 512 13.50 -23.14 4.86
N ALA A 513 12.37 -22.78 4.24
CA ALA A 513 11.18 -22.28 4.93
C ALA A 513 10.63 -23.30 5.94
N ARG A 514 10.54 -24.59 5.57
CA ARG A 514 10.09 -25.66 6.47
C ARG A 514 11.00 -25.82 7.68
N SER A 515 12.31 -25.77 7.48
CA SER A 515 13.29 -25.89 8.57
C SER A 515 13.29 -24.69 9.54
N ALA A 516 12.62 -23.61 9.15
CA ALA A 516 12.66 -22.31 9.80
C ALA A 516 11.26 -21.79 10.20
N ARG A 517 10.23 -22.65 10.13
CA ARG A 517 8.84 -22.27 10.45
C ARG A 517 8.72 -21.66 11.84
N GLY A 518 9.41 -22.24 12.84
CA GLY A 518 9.32 -21.78 14.23
C GLY A 518 7.89 -21.86 14.78
N ASP A 519 7.59 -21.00 15.75
CA ASP A 519 6.23 -20.81 16.27
C ASP A 519 5.36 -20.10 15.24
N ASP A 520 4.19 -20.67 14.94
CA ASP A 520 3.29 -20.17 13.90
C ASP A 520 1.82 -20.26 14.37
N PRO A 521 1.44 -19.50 15.41
CA PRO A 521 0.11 -19.61 16.04
C PRO A 521 -1.04 -19.26 15.07
N PHE A 522 -0.76 -18.47 14.03
CA PHE A 522 -1.73 -18.04 13.03
C PHE A 522 -1.65 -18.84 11.71
N GLY A 523 -0.69 -19.76 11.59
CA GLY A 523 -0.49 -20.59 10.40
C GLY A 523 0.06 -19.85 9.17
N LEU A 524 0.59 -18.63 9.33
CA LEU A 524 1.08 -17.78 8.23
C LEU A 524 2.33 -18.38 7.59
N ARG A 525 3.30 -18.81 8.42
CA ARG A 525 4.56 -19.37 7.93
C ARG A 525 4.36 -20.74 7.27
N ASN A 526 3.39 -21.51 7.75
CA ASN A 526 2.98 -22.77 7.12
C ASN A 526 2.26 -22.54 5.78
N GLU A 527 1.37 -21.54 5.68
CA GLU A 527 0.74 -21.16 4.42
C GLU A 527 1.78 -20.72 3.39
N PHE A 528 2.78 -19.94 3.81
CA PHE A 528 3.90 -19.55 2.94
C PHE A 528 4.58 -20.77 2.31
N VAL A 529 4.92 -21.79 3.10
CA VAL A 529 5.51 -23.04 2.60
C VAL A 529 4.63 -23.67 1.51
N GLN A 530 3.32 -23.72 1.71
CA GLN A 530 2.37 -24.27 0.74
C GLN A 530 2.32 -23.43 -0.55
N LEU A 531 2.41 -22.11 -0.45
CA LEU A 531 2.45 -21.21 -1.61
C LEU A 531 3.73 -21.39 -2.43
N VAL A 532 4.89 -21.59 -1.80
CA VAL A 532 6.14 -21.89 -2.51
C VAL A 532 6.03 -23.22 -3.28
N GLU A 533 5.44 -24.25 -2.67
CA GLU A 533 5.18 -25.54 -3.33
C GLU A 533 4.20 -25.42 -4.50
N MET A 534 3.17 -24.59 -4.35
CA MET A 534 2.21 -24.31 -5.40
C MET A 534 2.89 -23.60 -6.58
N ALA A 535 3.68 -22.55 -6.32
CA ALA A 535 4.47 -21.88 -7.34
C ALA A 535 5.46 -22.83 -8.05
N GLN A 536 6.05 -23.77 -7.31
CA GLN A 536 6.90 -24.81 -7.89
C GLN A 536 6.12 -25.68 -8.88
N SER A 537 4.90 -26.08 -8.54
CA SER A 537 4.05 -26.88 -9.43
C SER A 537 3.56 -26.12 -10.67
N LEU A 538 3.50 -24.79 -10.63
CA LEU A 538 3.04 -23.94 -11.74
C LEU A 538 4.16 -23.58 -12.74
N LYS A 539 5.43 -23.72 -12.35
CA LYS A 539 6.61 -23.53 -13.22
C LYS A 539 6.99 -24.78 -14.01
N HIS A 540 6.33 -25.91 -13.74
CA HIS A 540 6.52 -27.20 -14.42
C HIS A 540 5.27 -27.54 -15.22
#